data_AF-A0A940RMW9-F1
#
_entry.id   AF-A0A940RMW9-F1
#
_cell.length_a   1.000
_cell.length_b   1.000
_cell.length_c   1.000
_cell.angle_alpha   90.00
_cell.angle_beta   90.00
_cell.angle_gamma   90.00
#
_symmetry.space_group_name_H-M   'P 1'
#
loop_
_entity.id
_entity.type
_entity.pdbx_description
1 polymer ?
#
loop_
_entity_poly.entity_id
_entity_poly.type
_entity_poly.pdbx_seq_one_letter_code
_entity_poly.pdbx_strand_id
1 'polypeptide(L)'
;MIQTFSSPAAWCAALQARLMAALDAAWALIEGSDDPEAIAQARARAKICGELALTARRVTLMSPERAEAPGGAAELVRTATQAEHTLRALEKLKSSRRGRR
;
A
#
# COMPACT_ATOMS: atom_id res chain seq x y z
N MET A 1 -7.40 15.57 19.67
CA MET A 1 -6.11 15.28 20.33
C MET A 1 -5.04 15.15 19.27
N ILE A 2 -4.01 15.98 19.31
CA ILE A 2 -2.83 15.81 18.44
C ILE A 2 -1.96 14.75 19.12
N GLN A 3 -1.75 13.62 18.46
CA GLN A 3 -0.84 12.58 18.95
C GLN A 3 0.59 13.09 18.77
N THR A 4 1.34 13.19 19.86
CA THR A 4 2.78 13.48 19.80
C THR A 4 3.53 12.16 19.66
N PHE A 5 4.43 12.07 18.69
CA PHE A 5 5.24 10.88 18.44
C PHE A 5 6.69 11.16 18.81
N SER A 6 7.32 10.23 19.53
CA SER A 6 8.72 10.37 19.97
C SER A 6 9.74 10.16 18.84
N SER A 7 9.33 9.56 17.72
CA SER A 7 10.18 9.40 16.52
C SER A 7 9.34 9.19 15.24
N PRO A 8 9.91 9.41 14.04
CA PRO A 8 9.25 9.08 12.77
C PRO A 8 8.88 7.59 12.66
N ALA A 9 9.70 6.69 13.22
CA ALA A 9 9.41 5.25 13.25
C ALA A 9 8.17 4.94 14.10
N ALA A 10 8.02 5.58 15.27
CA ALA A 10 6.84 5.42 16.13
C ALA A 10 5.57 5.94 15.43
N TRP A 11 5.67 7.05 14.69
CA TRP A 11 4.58 7.55 13.85
C TRP A 11 4.18 6.55 12.76
N CYS A 12 5.14 5.95 12.06
CA CYS A 12 4.88 4.95 11.03
C CYS A 12 4.18 3.70 11.59
N ALA A 13 4.64 3.19 12.73
CA ALA A 13 4.04 2.02 13.36
C ALA A 13 2.58 2.28 13.76
N ALA A 14 2.30 3.46 14.34
CA ALA A 14 0.95 3.85 14.70
C ALA A 14 0.05 4.01 13.46
N LEU A 15 0.57 4.60 12.38
CA LEU A 15 -0.16 4.71 11.12
C LEU A 15 -0.44 3.33 10.52
N GLN A 16 0.54 2.44 10.48
CA GLN A 16 0.39 1.09 9.97
C GLN A 16 -0.71 0.33 10.73
N ALA A 17 -0.71 0.39 12.06
CA ALA A 17 -1.75 -0.24 12.89
C ALA A 17 -3.16 0.29 12.55
N ARG A 18 -3.28 1.61 12.33
CA ARG A 18 -4.57 2.23 11.95
C ARG A 18 -5.04 1.80 10.56
N LEU A 19 -4.12 1.67 9.61
CA LEU A 19 -4.44 1.20 8.25
C LEU A 19 -4.84 -0.27 8.26
N MET A 20 -4.13 -1.12 9.01
CA MET A 20 -4.50 -2.52 9.19
C MET A 20 -5.91 -2.65 9.78
N ALA A 21 -6.18 -1.98 10.91
CA ALA A 21 -7.50 -2.00 11.53
C ALA A 21 -8.62 -1.50 10.59
N ALA A 22 -8.33 -0.51 9.72
CA ALA A 22 -9.28 -0.03 8.73
C ALA A 22 -9.54 -1.05 7.61
N LEU A 23 -8.52 -1.81 7.20
CA LEU A 23 -8.64 -2.88 6.22
C LEU A 23 -9.39 -4.08 6.81
N ASP A 24 -9.13 -4.45 8.06
CA ASP A 24 -9.86 -5.51 8.76
C ASP A 24 -11.35 -5.16 8.90
N ALA A 25 -11.66 -3.91 9.25
CA ALA A 25 -13.04 -3.42 9.30
C ALA A 25 -13.72 -3.42 7.92
N ALA A 26 -12.99 -3.07 6.86
CA ALA A 26 -13.50 -3.13 5.49
C ALA A 26 -13.76 -4.59 5.06
N TRP A 27 -12.88 -5.51 5.43
CA TRP A 27 -13.06 -6.94 5.17
C TRP A 27 -14.29 -7.50 5.87
N ALA A 28 -14.44 -7.23 7.18
CA ALA A 28 -15.59 -7.67 7.94
C ALA A 28 -16.92 -7.15 7.38
N LEU A 29 -16.94 -5.91 6.86
CA LEU A 29 -18.14 -5.35 6.22
C LEU A 29 -18.47 -6.05 4.91
N ILE A 30 -17.47 -6.39 4.08
CA ILE A 30 -17.68 -7.14 2.83
C ILE A 30 -18.18 -8.56 3.12
N GLU A 31 -17.67 -9.20 4.19
CA GLU A 31 -18.05 -10.56 4.56
C GLU A 31 -19.46 -10.62 5.17
N GLY A 32 -19.87 -9.58 5.90
CA GLY A 32 -21.16 -9.55 6.61
C GLY A 32 -22.31 -8.81 5.91
N SER A 33 -22.09 -8.25 4.72
CA SER A 33 -23.07 -7.40 4.02
C SER A 33 -23.32 -7.85 2.59
N ASP A 34 -24.60 -8.03 2.23
CA ASP A 34 -25.04 -8.22 0.84
C ASP A 34 -25.43 -6.91 0.13
N ASP A 35 -25.36 -5.78 0.84
CA ASP A 35 -25.61 -4.46 0.25
C ASP A 35 -24.45 -4.06 -0.69
N PRO A 36 -24.72 -3.86 -2.01
CA PRO A 36 -23.70 -3.48 -2.96
C PRO A 36 -23.06 -2.11 -2.67
N GLU A 37 -23.80 -1.16 -2.08
CA GLU A 37 -23.26 0.16 -1.74
C GLU A 37 -22.28 0.08 -0.56
N ALA A 38 -22.64 -0.69 0.47
CA ALA A 38 -21.74 -0.99 1.59
C ALA A 38 -20.43 -1.66 1.10
N ILE A 39 -20.52 -2.66 0.21
CA ILE A 39 -19.35 -3.31 -0.38
C ILE A 39 -18.50 -2.32 -1.18
N ALA A 40 -19.13 -1.45 -1.98
CA ALA A 40 -18.44 -0.42 -2.76
C ALA A 40 -17.70 0.56 -1.85
N GLN A 41 -18.33 0.99 -0.76
CA GLN A 41 -17.74 1.89 0.23
C GLN A 41 -16.56 1.24 0.98
N ALA A 42 -16.67 -0.03 1.36
CA ALA A 42 -15.59 -0.78 1.98
C ALA A 42 -14.37 -0.90 1.05
N ARG A 43 -14.59 -1.17 -0.23
CA ARG A 43 -13.52 -1.17 -1.25
C ARG A 43 -12.90 0.21 -1.45
N ALA A 44 -13.71 1.26 -1.47
CA ALA A 44 -13.22 2.63 -1.55
C ALA A 44 -12.33 2.99 -0.36
N ARG A 45 -12.73 2.59 0.85
CA ARG A 45 -11.93 2.77 2.07
C ARG A 45 -10.58 2.04 1.99
N ALA A 46 -10.57 0.80 1.50
CA ALA A 46 -9.32 0.05 1.30
C ALA A 46 -8.38 0.74 0.30
N LYS A 47 -8.94 1.31 -0.79
CA LYS A 47 -8.16 2.09 -1.77
C LYS A 47 -7.53 3.33 -1.14
N ILE A 48 -8.30 4.11 -0.39
CA ILE A 48 -7.79 5.28 0.34
C ILE A 48 -6.66 4.90 1.29
N CYS A 49 -6.78 3.76 2.00
CA CYS A 49 -5.72 3.26 2.87
C CYS A 49 -4.41 3.02 2.10
N GLY A 50 -4.47 2.47 0.89
CA GLY A 50 -3.30 2.28 0.03
C GLY A 50 -2.66 3.60 -0.42
N GLU A 51 -3.47 4.58 -0.83
CA GLU A 51 -3.00 5.91 -1.24
C GLU A 51 -2.34 6.67 -0.08
N LEU A 52 -2.93 6.57 1.12
CA LEU A 52 -2.35 7.13 2.34
C LEU A 52 -1.01 6.46 2.70
N ALA A 53 -0.91 5.15 2.57
CA ALA A 53 0.34 4.42 2.84
C ALA A 53 1.47 4.86 1.88
N LEU A 54 1.16 5.03 0.59
CA LEU A 54 2.13 5.53 -0.40
C LEU A 54 2.58 6.95 -0.09
N THR A 55 1.64 7.82 0.30
CA THR A 55 1.95 9.21 0.65
C THR A 55 2.79 9.28 1.92
N ALA A 56 2.45 8.50 2.94
CA ALA A 56 3.24 8.40 4.17
C ALA A 56 4.66 7.89 3.88
N ARG A 57 4.82 6.90 3.00
CA ARG A 57 6.15 6.44 2.58
C ARG A 57 6.99 7.57 1.97
N ARG A 58 6.40 8.43 1.13
CA ARG A 58 7.10 9.61 0.59
C ARG A 58 7.56 10.56 1.71
N VAL A 59 6.71 10.82 2.69
CA VAL A 59 7.07 11.65 3.87
C VAL A 59 8.24 11.04 4.64
N THR A 60 8.25 9.72 4.86
CA THR A 60 9.33 9.05 5.60
C THR A 60 10.67 9.08 4.87
N LEU A 61 10.67 9.11 3.53
CA LEU A 61 11.89 9.22 2.73
C LEU A 61 12.51 10.62 2.82
N MET A 62 11.75 11.64 3.23
CA MET A 62 12.28 12.97 3.50
C MET A 62 12.93 13.09 4.89
N SER A 63 12.81 12.08 5.76
CA SER A 63 13.44 12.10 7.08
C SER A 63 14.94 11.78 6.97
N PRO A 64 15.83 12.66 7.46
CA PRO A 64 17.28 12.52 7.30
C PRO A 64 17.84 11.27 8.00
N GLU A 65 17.18 10.78 9.04
CA GLU A 65 17.56 9.58 9.80
C GLU A 65 17.56 8.29 8.93
N ARG A 66 16.80 8.26 7.82
CA ARG A 66 16.77 7.13 6.88
C ARG A 66 17.84 7.23 5.78
N ALA A 67 18.42 8.42 5.56
CA ALA A 67 19.48 8.61 4.57
C ALA A 67 20.80 7.92 4.97
N GLU A 68 21.02 7.74 6.28
CA GLU A 68 22.24 7.14 6.84
C GLU A 68 22.18 5.59 6.95
N ALA A 69 21.06 4.95 6.65
CA ALA A 69 20.93 3.49 6.76
C ALA A 69 21.51 2.78 5.52
N PRO A 70 22.62 2.00 5.65
CA PRO A 70 23.23 1.33 4.52
C PRO A 70 22.32 0.18 4.07
N GLY A 71 21.61 0.37 2.96
CA GLY A 71 20.79 -0.67 2.33
C GLY A 71 19.43 -0.20 1.79
N GLY A 72 18.92 0.95 2.25
CA GLY A 72 17.59 1.43 1.87
C GLY A 72 17.44 1.73 0.38
N ALA A 73 18.42 2.36 -0.24
CA ALA A 73 18.36 2.73 -1.66
C ALA A 73 18.40 1.50 -2.60
N ALA A 74 19.21 0.49 -2.28
CA ALA A 74 19.37 -0.70 -3.12
C ALA A 74 18.14 -1.62 -3.09
N GLU A 75 17.46 -1.73 -1.95
CA GLU A 75 16.21 -2.47 -1.79
C GLU A 75 15.06 -1.83 -2.58
N LEU A 76 14.99 -0.49 -2.57
CA LEU A 76 13.98 0.27 -3.31
C LEU A 76 14.14 0.13 -4.81
N VAL A 77 15.38 0.16 -5.31
CA VAL A 77 15.66 -0.08 -6.74
C VAL A 77 15.27 -1.50 -7.12
N ARG A 78 15.68 -2.52 -6.35
CA ARG A 78 15.31 -3.92 -6.60
C ARG A 78 13.80 -4.14 -6.66
N THR A 79 13.04 -3.57 -5.72
CA THR A 79 11.59 -3.73 -5.66
C THR A 79 10.88 -3.03 -6.81
N ALA A 80 11.36 -1.85 -7.23
CA ALA A 80 10.86 -1.17 -8.41
C ALA A 80 11.10 -1.99 -9.69
N THR A 81 12.32 -2.48 -9.89
CA THR A 81 12.66 -3.32 -11.05
C THR A 81 11.84 -4.63 -11.08
N GLN A 82 11.62 -5.24 -9.91
CA GLN A 82 10.78 -6.43 -9.80
C GLN A 82 9.34 -6.14 -10.27
N ALA A 83 8.74 -5.03 -9.83
CA ALA A 83 7.37 -4.66 -10.20
C ALA A 83 7.21 -4.45 -11.72
N GLU A 84 8.20 -3.81 -12.36
CA GLU A 84 8.22 -3.61 -13.81
C GLU A 84 8.30 -4.92 -14.58
N HIS A 85 9.11 -5.87 -14.10
CA HIS A 85 9.18 -7.21 -14.70
C HIS A 85 7.86 -7.97 -14.60
N THR A 86 7.17 -7.90 -13.46
CA THR A 86 5.89 -8.57 -13.26
C THR A 86 4.81 -7.98 -14.18
N LEU A 87 4.79 -6.66 -14.36
CA LEU A 87 3.84 -6.00 -15.28
C LEU A 87 4.08 -6.41 -16.74
N ARG A 88 5.34 -6.44 -17.19
CA ARG A 88 5.69 -6.90 -18.54
C ARG A 88 5.34 -8.37 -18.77
N ALA A 89 5.52 -9.23 -17.75
CA ALA A 89 5.13 -10.63 -17.84
C ALA A 89 3.61 -10.81 -17.97
N LEU A 90 2.83 -10.05 -17.19
CA LEU A 90 1.37 -10.07 -17.26
C LEU A 90 0.86 -9.54 -18.61
N GLU A 91 1.50 -8.54 -19.18
CA GLU A 91 1.16 -8.00 -20.50
C GLU A 91 1.38 -9.04 -21.61
N LYS A 92 2.51 -9.77 -21.57
CA LYS A 92 2.78 -10.88 -22.51
C LYS A 92 1.76 -12.02 -22.40
N LEU A 93 1.35 -12.37 -21.19
CA LEU A 93 0.32 -13.40 -20.98
C LEU A 93 -1.04 -12.94 -21.54
N LYS A 94 -1.37 -11.65 -21.42
CA LYS A 94 -2.59 -11.06 -21.99
C LYS A 94 -2.55 -10.98 -23.52
N SER A 95 -1.40 -10.69 -24.12
CA SER A 95 -1.26 -10.62 -25.59
C SER A 95 -1.26 -12.02 -26.23
N SER A 96 -0.60 -13.00 -25.60
CA SER A 96 -0.60 -14.40 -26.03
C SER A 96 -2.01 -15.02 -26.03
N ARG A 97 -2.84 -14.66 -25.05
CA ARG A 97 -4.25 -15.10 -24.98
C ARG A 97 -5.14 -14.43 -26.03
N ARG A 98 -4.71 -13.31 -26.64
CA ARG A 98 -5.46 -12.55 -27.65
C ARG A 98 -5.12 -12.94 -29.10
N GLY A 99 -3.94 -13.51 -29.34
CA GLY A 99 -3.49 -13.98 -30.67
C GLY A 99 -3.88 -15.42 -31.03
N ARG A 100 -4.70 -16.09 -30.19
CA ARG A 100 -5.15 -17.48 -30.39
C ARG A 100 -6.64 -17.55 -30.76
N ARG A 101 -7.12 -16.62 -31.59
CA ARG A 101 -8.45 -16.62 -32.21
C ARG A 101 -8.31 -16.52 -33.71
#